data_AF-A0A1C2ASJ7-F1
#
_entry.id   AF-A0A1C2ASJ7-F1
#
_cell.length_a   1.000
_cell.length_b   1.000
_cell.length_c   1.000
_cell.angle_alpha   90.00
_cell.angle_beta   90.00
_cell.angle_gamma   90.00
#
_symmetry.space_group_name_H-M   'P 1'
#
loop_
_entity.id
_entity.type
_entity.pdbx_description
1 polymer ?
#
loop_
_entity_poly.entity_id
_entity_poly.type
_entity_poly.pdbx_seq_one_letter_code
_entity_poly.pdbx_strand_id
1 'polypeptide(L)'
;EGLIINNPQRRLPKEQRKLFEDNGWEIIDAAQPAHNTPPPLCYSSVWLSMNVLVLDPKTVCVEKSEKYQAEQLDKLGMEVIPVELRDAYAFGGGLHCCTADVYREGTLKDYFPKQ
;
A
#
# COMPACT_ATOMS: atom_id res chain seq x y z
N GLU A 1 -5.81 4.20 12.13
CA GLU A 1 -4.97 3.09 12.66
C GLU A 1 -5.80 1.80 12.53
N GLY A 2 -5.19 0.63 12.41
CA GLY A 2 -5.94 -0.63 12.33
C GLY A 2 -6.44 -1.01 10.93
N LEU A 3 -5.74 -0.66 9.85
CA LEU A 3 -6.10 -1.04 8.48
C LEU A 3 -4.88 -1.56 7.74
N ILE A 4 -5.04 -2.65 7.00
CA ILE A 4 -4.05 -3.13 6.04
C ILE A 4 -4.65 -3.29 4.64
N ILE A 5 -3.82 -3.01 3.63
CA ILE A 5 -4.10 -3.39 2.25
C ILE A 5 -3.40 -4.71 1.96
N ASN A 6 -4.16 -5.73 1.58
CA ASN A 6 -3.68 -7.06 1.25
C ASN A 6 -3.68 -7.30 -0.26
N ASN A 7 -2.66 -7.98 -0.78
CA ASN A 7 -2.69 -8.40 -2.17
C ASN A 7 -3.68 -9.59 -2.33
N PRO A 8 -4.72 -9.49 -3.17
CA PRO A 8 -5.74 -10.53 -3.29
C PRO A 8 -5.19 -11.85 -3.87
N GLN A 9 -4.08 -11.79 -4.62
CA GLN A 9 -3.40 -12.96 -5.20
C GLN A 9 -2.35 -13.57 -4.25
N ARG A 10 -1.96 -12.85 -3.19
CA ARG A 10 -0.99 -13.30 -2.17
C ARG A 10 -1.60 -13.18 -0.79
N ARG A 11 -2.67 -13.96 -0.56
CA ARG A 11 -3.46 -13.90 0.67
C ARG A 11 -2.61 -14.22 1.90
N LEU A 12 -2.90 -13.52 2.99
CA LEU A 12 -2.33 -13.81 4.30
C LEU A 12 -2.61 -15.28 4.70
N PRO A 13 -1.61 -16.00 5.25
CA PRO A 13 -1.82 -17.24 5.97
C PRO A 13 -2.88 -17.06 7.07
N LYS A 14 -3.63 -18.13 7.38
CA LYS A 14 -4.74 -18.09 8.35
C LYS A 14 -4.33 -17.54 9.72
N GLU A 15 -3.17 -17.95 10.22
CA GLU A 15 -2.65 -17.51 11.53
C GLU A 15 -2.32 -16.01 11.54
N GLN A 16 -1.69 -15.50 10.47
CA GLN A 16 -1.39 -14.07 10.34
C GLN A 16 -2.67 -13.25 10.22
N ARG A 17 -3.64 -13.69 9.39
CA ARG A 17 -4.95 -13.04 9.28
C ARG A 17 -5.66 -12.98 10.64
N LYS A 18 -5.63 -14.07 11.41
CA LYS A 18 -6.23 -14.14 12.75
C LYS A 18 -5.64 -13.08 13.69
N LEU A 19 -4.33 -12.85 13.66
CA LEU A 19 -3.68 -11.82 14.48
C LEU A 19 -4.24 -10.42 14.20
N PHE A 20 -4.46 -10.06 12.94
CA PHE A 20 -5.08 -8.78 12.57
C PHE A 20 -6.54 -8.72 13.04
N GLU A 21 -7.33 -9.75 12.76
CA GLU A 21 -8.75 -9.81 13.11
C GLU A 21 -8.98 -9.77 14.64
N ASP A 22 -8.20 -10.49 15.43
CA ASP A 22 -8.31 -10.51 16.90
C ASP A 22 -8.03 -9.11 17.50
N ASN A 23 -7.16 -8.32 16.85
CA ASN A 23 -6.82 -6.95 17.21
C ASN A 23 -7.70 -5.90 16.53
N GLY A 24 -8.78 -6.30 15.86
CA GLY A 24 -9.77 -5.40 15.26
C GLY A 24 -9.29 -4.65 14.02
N TRP A 25 -8.24 -5.15 13.36
CA TRP A 25 -7.77 -4.55 12.11
C TRP A 25 -8.71 -4.89 10.95
N GLU A 26 -8.95 -3.90 10.10
CA GLU A 26 -9.63 -4.08 8.82
C GLU A 26 -8.63 -4.55 7.75
N ILE A 27 -8.97 -5.63 7.07
CA ILE A 27 -8.17 -6.20 5.99
C ILE A 27 -8.90 -5.98 4.68
N ILE A 28 -8.38 -5.09 3.86
CA ILE A 28 -8.98 -4.74 2.57
C ILE A 28 -8.08 -5.27 1.45
N ASP A 29 -8.66 -5.97 0.48
CA ASP A 29 -7.90 -6.36 -0.70
C ASP A 29 -7.60 -5.14 -1.57
N ALA A 30 -6.36 -5.03 -2.04
CA ALA A 30 -5.93 -3.97 -2.95
C ALA A 30 -6.80 -3.94 -4.20
N ALA A 31 -7.06 -2.74 -4.70
CA ALA A 31 -7.65 -2.56 -6.01
C ALA A 31 -6.78 -3.28 -7.07
N GLN A 32 -7.42 -3.74 -8.15
CA GLN A 32 -6.66 -4.29 -9.27
C GLN A 32 -5.70 -3.21 -9.81
N PRO A 33 -4.48 -3.58 -10.25
CA PRO A 33 -3.61 -2.66 -10.94
C PRO A 33 -4.31 -2.05 -12.15
N ALA A 34 -4.05 -0.78 -12.46
CA ALA A 34 -4.60 -0.13 -13.64
C ALA A 34 -3.98 -0.69 -14.95
N HIS A 35 -2.85 -1.40 -14.83
CA HIS A 35 -2.08 -1.94 -15.94
C HIS A 35 -2.02 -3.46 -15.89
N ASN A 36 -2.16 -4.10 -17.04
CA ASN A 36 -2.10 -5.56 -17.16
C ASN A 36 -0.67 -6.12 -17.32
N THR A 37 0.31 -5.25 -17.57
CA THR A 37 1.72 -5.61 -17.71
C THR A 37 2.61 -4.61 -16.97
N PRO A 38 3.73 -5.07 -16.39
CA PRO A 38 4.73 -4.17 -15.83
C PRO A 38 5.46 -3.42 -16.97
N PRO A 39 6.09 -2.26 -16.69
CA PRO A 39 6.91 -1.57 -17.69
C PRO A 39 8.07 -2.45 -18.18
N PRO A 40 8.63 -2.17 -19.37
CA PRO A 40 9.84 -2.83 -19.83
C PRO A 40 10.95 -2.80 -18.76
N LEU A 41 11.70 -3.90 -18.65
CA LEU A 41 12.80 -4.08 -17.68
C LEU A 41 12.39 -4.09 -16.19
N CYS A 42 11.12 -3.91 -15.86
CA CYS A 42 10.63 -4.04 -14.50
C CYS A 42 10.62 -5.53 -14.10
N TYR A 43 11.43 -5.88 -13.10
CA TYR A 43 11.49 -7.23 -12.52
C TYR A 43 10.43 -7.46 -11.42
N SER A 44 9.65 -6.42 -11.10
CA SER A 44 8.54 -6.48 -10.15
C SER A 44 7.22 -6.75 -10.88
N SER A 45 6.16 -7.03 -10.12
CA SER A 45 4.83 -7.28 -10.68
C SER A 45 4.01 -5.99 -10.89
N VAL A 46 2.93 -6.09 -11.66
CA VAL A 46 1.89 -5.04 -11.76
C VAL A 46 1.36 -4.55 -10.40
N TRP A 47 1.49 -5.36 -9.34
CA TRP A 47 1.15 -5.00 -7.97
C TRP A 47 2.07 -3.95 -7.33
N LEU A 48 3.02 -3.35 -8.05
CA LEU A 48 3.59 -2.07 -7.64
C LEU A 48 2.51 -0.97 -7.49
N SER A 49 1.32 -1.17 -8.07
CA SER A 49 0.13 -0.34 -7.84
C SER A 49 -0.15 -0.05 -6.37
N MET A 50 -0.07 -1.06 -5.50
CA MET A 50 -0.31 -0.93 -4.06
C MET A 50 0.94 -0.51 -3.27
N ASN A 51 2.09 -0.31 -3.92
CA ASN A 51 3.33 0.13 -3.28
C ASN A 51 3.33 1.66 -3.09
N VAL A 52 2.42 2.12 -2.25
CA VAL A 52 2.15 3.54 -1.96
C VAL A 52 3.01 4.04 -0.81
N LEU A 53 3.16 5.37 -0.69
CA LEU A 53 3.79 6.00 0.47
C LEU A 53 2.74 6.75 1.28
N VAL A 54 2.43 6.26 2.47
CA VAL A 54 1.59 6.97 3.43
C VAL A 54 2.42 8.04 4.13
N LEU A 55 2.03 9.31 3.99
CA LEU A 55 2.71 10.43 4.65
C LEU A 55 2.23 10.56 6.09
N ASP A 56 0.93 10.44 6.28
CA ASP A 56 0.24 10.48 7.57
C ASP A 56 -1.06 9.66 7.49
N PRO A 57 -1.83 9.46 8.58
CA PRO A 57 -3.05 8.65 8.57
C PRO A 57 -4.16 9.12 7.61
N LYS A 58 -4.06 10.31 7.03
CA LYS A 58 -5.01 10.92 6.10
C LYS A 58 -4.42 11.18 4.72
N THR A 59 -3.10 11.18 4.54
CA THR A 59 -2.47 11.56 3.25
C THR A 59 -1.60 10.45 2.68
N VAL A 60 -1.76 10.14 1.40
CA VAL A 60 -1.02 9.07 0.72
C VAL A 60 -0.58 9.47 -0.68
N CYS A 61 0.69 9.22 -0.99
CA CYS A 61 1.21 9.30 -2.35
C CYS A 61 0.93 8.00 -3.11
N VAL A 62 0.37 8.12 -4.31
CA VAL A 62 0.05 7.00 -5.20
C VAL A 62 0.62 7.29 -6.58
N GLU A 63 1.12 6.27 -7.29
CA GLU A 63 1.55 6.48 -8.67
C GLU A 63 0.37 6.94 -9.54
N LYS A 64 0.57 8.04 -10.28
CA LYS A 64 -0.48 8.79 -10.98
C LYS A 64 -1.30 7.95 -11.96
N SER A 65 -0.71 6.94 -12.60
CA SER A 65 -1.42 6.10 -13.56
C SER A 65 -2.21 4.94 -12.92
N GLU A 66 -1.99 4.63 -11.64
CA GLU A 66 -2.67 3.56 -10.89
C GLU A 66 -4.04 4.04 -10.33
N LYS A 67 -4.92 4.43 -11.24
CA LYS A 67 -6.20 5.11 -10.94
C LYS A 67 -7.11 4.34 -9.99
N TYR A 68 -7.15 3.01 -10.08
CA TYR A 68 -8.01 2.20 -9.23
C TYR A 68 -7.52 2.16 -7.78
N GLN A 69 -6.20 2.18 -7.58
CA GLN A 69 -5.62 2.26 -6.23
C GLN A 69 -5.85 3.65 -5.63
N ALA A 70 -5.70 4.71 -6.43
CA ALA A 70 -6.02 6.07 -6.02
C ALA A 70 -7.50 6.19 -5.60
N GLU A 71 -8.44 5.72 -6.43
CA GLU A 71 -9.87 5.74 -6.13
C GLU A 71 -10.23 4.92 -4.89
N GLN A 72 -9.59 3.77 -4.68
CA GLN A 72 -9.79 2.97 -3.47
C GLN A 72 -9.38 3.74 -2.21
N LEU A 73 -8.20 4.37 -2.22
CA LEU A 73 -7.68 5.09 -1.05
C LEU A 73 -8.48 6.37 -0.76
N ASP A 74 -8.93 7.06 -1.81
CA ASP A 74 -9.86 8.20 -1.70
C ASP A 74 -11.18 7.79 -1.03
N LYS A 75 -11.78 6.67 -1.46
CA LYS A 75 -12.99 6.12 -0.83
C LYS A 75 -12.79 5.67 0.62
N LEU A 76 -11.56 5.32 1.00
CA LEU A 76 -11.18 5.04 2.39
C LEU A 76 -10.94 6.33 3.21
N GLY A 77 -11.14 7.50 2.60
CA GLY A 77 -11.06 8.81 3.25
C GLY A 77 -9.63 9.34 3.36
N MET A 78 -8.73 8.92 2.46
CA MET A 78 -7.39 9.48 2.34
C MET A 78 -7.34 10.56 1.25
N GLU A 79 -6.61 11.63 1.52
CA GLU A 79 -6.14 12.58 0.51
C GLU A 79 -5.05 11.91 -0.34
N VAL A 80 -5.35 11.71 -1.62
CA VAL A 80 -4.44 11.06 -2.56
C VAL A 80 -3.60 12.10 -3.30
N ILE A 81 -2.28 12.01 -3.17
CA ILE A 81 -1.30 12.80 -3.91
C ILE A 81 -0.79 11.96 -5.10
N PRO A 82 -1.17 12.27 -6.34
CA PRO A 82 -0.66 11.55 -7.50
C PRO A 82 0.80 11.92 -7.78
N VAL A 83 1.65 10.91 -7.98
CA VAL A 83 3.08 11.09 -8.29
C VAL A 83 3.42 10.40 -9.61
N GLU A 84 4.07 11.12 -10.53
CA GLU A 84 4.58 10.56 -11.78
C GLU A 84 5.83 9.72 -11.51
N LEU A 85 5.64 8.41 -11.27
CA LEU A 85 6.74 7.48 -10.95
C LEU A 85 6.79 6.26 -11.88
N ARG A 86 5.89 6.15 -12.85
CA ARG A 86 5.75 4.94 -13.67
C ARG A 86 7.04 4.52 -14.37
N ASP A 87 7.82 5.46 -14.88
CA ASP A 87 9.08 5.16 -15.57
C ASP A 87 10.13 4.57 -14.62
N ALA A 88 10.11 4.94 -13.34
CA ALA A 88 11.03 4.41 -12.33
C ALA A 88 10.70 2.97 -11.91
N TYR A 89 9.50 2.45 -12.22
CA TYR A 89 9.15 1.05 -11.93
C TYR A 89 10.08 0.07 -12.67
N ALA A 90 10.71 0.48 -13.78
CA ALA A 90 11.73 -0.31 -14.45
C ALA A 90 12.88 -0.73 -13.50
N PHE A 91 13.15 0.06 -12.45
CA PHE A 91 14.14 -0.27 -11.42
C PHE A 91 13.60 -1.14 -10.27
N GLY A 92 12.37 -1.64 -10.40
CA GLY A 92 11.78 -2.65 -9.51
C GLY A 92 11.06 -2.13 -8.27
N GLY A 93 10.95 -0.81 -8.08
CA GLY A 93 10.30 -0.21 -6.92
C GLY A 93 9.14 0.73 -7.27
N GLY A 94 8.15 0.79 -6.37
CA GLY A 94 7.17 1.86 -6.29
C GLY A 94 7.58 2.91 -5.25
N LEU A 95 6.63 3.73 -4.80
CA LEU A 95 6.91 4.87 -3.92
C LEU A 95 7.56 4.42 -2.60
N HIS A 96 7.01 3.40 -1.94
CA HIS A 96 7.58 2.89 -0.69
C HIS A 96 8.98 2.32 -0.89
N CYS A 97 9.20 1.52 -1.94
CA CYS A 97 10.50 0.92 -2.22
C CYS A 97 11.60 1.94 -2.51
N CYS A 98 11.26 3.11 -3.05
CA CYS A 98 12.21 4.16 -3.40
C CYS A 98 12.48 5.16 -2.26
N THR A 99 11.90 4.94 -1.08
CA THR A 99 11.98 5.86 0.05
C THR A 99 12.39 5.14 1.34
N ALA A 100 12.97 5.88 2.27
CA ALA A 100 13.23 5.43 3.63
C ALA A 100 12.80 6.54 4.59
N ASP A 101 11.79 6.27 5.42
CA ASP A 101 11.25 7.19 6.39
C ASP A 101 12.15 7.28 7.63
N VAL A 102 13.05 8.25 7.62
CA VAL A 102 14.01 8.48 8.71
C VAL A 102 13.38 9.08 9.97
N TYR A 103 12.22 9.73 9.84
CA TYR A 103 11.50 10.36 10.94
C TYR A 103 10.01 10.45 10.64
N ARG A 104 9.19 10.11 11.65
CA ARG A 104 7.75 10.36 11.69
C ARG A 104 7.40 10.84 13.09
N GLU A 105 6.54 11.86 13.18
CA GLU A 105 6.05 12.34 14.46
C GLU A 105 5.11 11.30 15.11
N GLY A 106 5.35 10.97 16.38
CA GLY A 106 4.54 10.00 17.10
C GLY A 106 5.19 9.49 18.38
N THR A 107 4.52 8.51 18.99
CA THR A 107 5.00 7.80 20.18
C THR A 107 5.03 6.29 19.91
N LEU A 108 5.79 5.55 20.72
CA LEU A 108 5.77 4.09 20.67
C LEU A 108 4.42 3.57 21.19
N LYS A 109 3.68 2.85 20.35
CA LYS A 109 2.38 2.23 20.69
C LYS A 109 2.39 0.75 20.31
N ASP A 110 1.65 -0.05 21.07
CA ASP A 110 1.33 -1.43 20.71
C ASP A 110 -0.03 -1.49 20.00
N TYR A 111 -0.03 -1.98 18.76
CA TYR A 111 -1.24 -2.16 17.95
C TYR A 111 -1.72 -3.62 17.88
N PHE A 112 -1.04 -4.54 18.57
CA PHE A 112 -1.37 -5.96 18.65
C PHE A 112 -1.35 -6.49 20.10
N PRO A 113 -2.13 -5.92 21.03
CA PRO A 113 -2.15 -6.34 22.44
C PRO A 113 -2.74 -7.75 22.67
N LYS A 114 -3.38 -8.37 21.68
CA LYS A 114 -3.92 -9.74 21.75
C LYS A 114 -3.12 -10.65 20.82
N GLN A 115 -2.24 -11.48 21.38
CA GLN A 115 -1.36 -12.39 20.63
C GLN A 115 -1.73 -13.85 20.87
#